data_AF-A0AAN8NE54-F1
#
_entry.id   AF-A0AAN8NE54-F1
#
_cell.length_a   1.000
_cell.length_b   1.000
_cell.length_c   1.000
_cell.angle_alpha   90.00
_cell.angle_beta   90.00
_cell.angle_gamma   90.00
#
_symmetry.space_group_name_H-M   'P 1'
#
loop_
_entity.id
_entity.type
_entity.pdbx_description
1 polymer ?
#
loop_
_entity_poly.entity_id
_entity_poly.type
_entity_poly.pdbx_seq_one_letter_code
_entity_poly.pdbx_strand_id
1 'polypeptide(L)'
;MKFTLLTSSVIALTTLTPTISAHAFIYWAAGDADPNQGWALGYRTTTPTNGDDKPYKKSGGIKNDWYYMTKYVSNKPFIPIASEVQKMVDSNALPQVTKGGHLIMKIHQINADGAGAYRCFIDFGGAASYWHAELAVQWQVQFTGDRSTNAQGNLKNQQLRVKLPDNMSCGGSYGGRNNICMIRCQNSAPNGPFGGCVPVQEVQPPQQPPAEIPHQEDPGPPPQQSQQDADDYNGADNVPESYEYIH
;
A
#
# COMPACT_ATOMS: atom_id res chain seq x y z
N MET A 1 68.74 -20.05 2.42
CA MET A 1 67.38 -19.77 2.93
C MET A 1 66.45 -19.54 1.74
N LYS A 2 65.46 -20.41 1.53
CA LYS A 2 64.39 -20.20 0.54
C LYS A 2 63.10 -19.95 1.32
N PHE A 3 62.53 -18.75 1.19
CA PHE A 3 61.23 -18.40 1.77
C PHE A 3 60.13 -18.77 0.77
N THR A 4 59.27 -19.71 1.15
CA THR A 4 58.04 -20.05 0.42
C THR A 4 56.90 -19.23 1.02
N LEU A 5 56.38 -18.27 0.26
CA LEU A 5 55.17 -17.52 0.63
C LEU A 5 53.93 -18.33 0.23
N LEU A 6 53.16 -18.77 1.22
CA LEU A 6 51.81 -19.31 1.04
C LEU A 6 50.81 -18.14 0.98
N THR A 7 50.28 -17.84 -0.20
CA THR A 7 49.17 -16.92 -0.36
C THR A 7 47.85 -17.66 -0.15
N SER A 8 47.26 -17.52 1.05
CA SER A 8 45.88 -17.94 1.31
C SER A 8 44.91 -16.92 0.72
N SER A 9 44.27 -17.26 -0.40
CA SER A 9 43.18 -16.47 -0.97
C SER A 9 41.90 -16.70 -0.16
N VAL A 10 41.53 -15.73 0.67
CA VAL A 10 40.21 -15.68 1.30
C VAL A 10 39.20 -15.19 0.26
N ILE A 11 38.41 -16.11 -0.30
CA ILE A 11 37.27 -15.76 -1.15
C ILE A 11 36.16 -15.27 -0.21
N ALA A 12 36.01 -13.95 -0.10
CA ALA A 12 34.89 -13.33 0.61
C ALA A 12 33.61 -13.51 -0.23
N LEU A 13 32.82 -14.54 0.11
CA LEU A 13 31.50 -14.76 -0.46
C LEU A 13 30.54 -13.69 0.09
N THR A 14 30.38 -12.59 -0.65
CA THR A 14 29.41 -11.55 -0.32
C THR A 14 28.00 -12.09 -0.52
N THR A 15 27.32 -12.40 0.58
CA THR A 15 25.88 -12.72 0.56
C THR A 15 25.13 -11.46 0.16
N LEU A 16 24.75 -11.35 -1.12
CA LEU A 16 23.78 -10.37 -1.59
C LEU A 16 22.43 -10.68 -0.94
N THR A 17 22.14 -10.05 0.20
CA THR A 17 20.80 -10.08 0.77
C THR A 17 19.88 -9.34 -0.20
N PRO A 18 18.82 -9.97 -0.76
CA PRO A 18 17.86 -9.25 -1.56
C PRO A 18 17.19 -8.20 -0.67
N THR A 19 17.50 -6.93 -0.92
CA THR A 19 16.88 -5.81 -0.21
C THR A 19 15.47 -5.64 -0.77
N ILE A 20 14.45 -6.07 -0.05
CA ILE A 20 13.06 -5.78 -0.38
C ILE A 20 12.86 -4.30 -0.05
N SER A 21 12.63 -3.47 -1.06
CA SER A 21 12.11 -2.12 -0.86
C SER A 21 10.59 -2.22 -0.82
N ALA A 22 9.93 -1.53 0.12
CA ALA A 22 8.49 -1.35 0.03
C ALA A 22 8.20 -0.44 -1.16
N HIS A 23 7.40 -0.90 -2.13
CA HIS A 23 6.98 -0.09 -3.28
C HIS A 23 5.50 0.28 -3.19
N ALA A 24 4.71 -0.44 -2.38
CA ALA A 24 3.38 -0.04 -1.94
C ALA A 24 3.01 -0.75 -0.62
N PHE A 25 2.05 -0.17 0.12
CA PHE A 25 1.49 -0.77 1.33
C PHE A 25 0.03 -0.35 1.53
N ILE A 26 -0.74 -1.20 2.20
CA ILE A 26 -2.13 -0.91 2.58
C ILE A 26 -2.14 -0.27 3.97
N TYR A 27 -2.44 1.02 4.03
CA TYR A 27 -2.38 1.80 5.27
C TYR A 27 -3.75 2.00 5.92
N TRP A 28 -4.81 1.64 5.19
CA TRP A 28 -6.18 1.89 5.57
C TRP A 28 -7.10 0.84 4.95
N ALA A 29 -8.07 0.36 5.72
CA ALA A 29 -9.12 -0.53 5.24
C ALA A 29 -10.43 -0.29 5.99
N ALA A 30 -11.57 -0.40 5.30
CA ALA A 30 -12.89 -0.41 5.90
C ALA A 30 -13.83 -1.35 5.12
N GLY A 31 -14.57 -2.16 5.85
CA GLY A 31 -15.62 -3.01 5.36
C GLY A 31 -16.96 -2.29 5.25
N ASP A 32 -17.95 -3.00 4.74
CA ASP A 32 -19.30 -2.51 4.52
C ASP A 32 -20.17 -2.43 5.79
N ALA A 33 -19.74 -3.07 6.87
CA ALA A 33 -20.41 -3.02 8.18
C ALA A 33 -19.64 -2.15 9.19
N ASP A 34 -18.60 -1.45 8.76
CA ASP A 34 -17.67 -0.80 9.67
C ASP A 34 -18.21 0.47 10.34
N PRO A 35 -18.16 0.57 11.68
CA PRO A 35 -18.15 1.87 12.36
C PRO A 35 -16.74 2.49 12.39
N ASN A 36 -15.69 1.71 12.13
CA ASN A 36 -14.28 2.10 12.33
C ASN A 36 -13.42 1.75 11.11
N GLN A 37 -12.13 2.08 11.15
CA GLN A 37 -11.17 1.87 10.06
C GLN A 37 -9.95 1.13 10.59
N GLY A 38 -9.41 0.20 9.80
CA GLY A 38 -8.22 -0.60 10.11
C GLY A 38 -7.09 -0.42 9.11
N TRP A 39 -6.14 -1.35 9.09
CA TRP A 39 -4.95 -1.34 8.21
C TRP A 39 -4.43 -2.77 7.96
N ALA A 40 -3.44 -2.93 7.08
CA ALA A 40 -2.79 -4.23 6.88
C ALA A 40 -1.74 -4.53 7.95
N LEU A 41 -1.60 -5.81 8.31
CA LEU A 41 -0.63 -6.27 9.30
C LEU A 41 0.79 -5.78 8.96
N GLY A 42 1.53 -5.36 9.98
CA GLY A 42 2.89 -4.83 9.83
C GLY A 42 2.96 -3.36 9.45
N TYR A 43 1.87 -2.72 9.02
CA TYR A 43 1.87 -1.27 8.81
C TYR A 43 2.10 -0.51 10.12
N ARG A 44 2.99 0.50 10.08
CA ARG A 44 3.22 1.41 11.19
C ARG A 44 2.23 2.57 11.11
N THR A 45 1.25 2.61 12.01
CA THR A 45 0.23 3.67 12.06
C THR A 45 0.77 5.07 12.33
N THR A 46 2.00 5.18 12.82
CA THR A 46 2.72 6.46 12.98
C THR A 46 3.27 7.03 11.67
N THR A 47 3.10 6.32 10.54
CA THR A 47 3.71 6.73 9.28
C THR A 47 2.86 7.78 8.56
N PRO A 48 3.43 8.90 8.09
CA PRO A 48 2.69 9.88 7.30
C PRO A 48 2.24 9.31 5.94
N THR A 49 0.99 9.57 5.58
CA THR A 49 0.30 9.04 4.37
C THR A 49 -0.05 10.12 3.34
N ASN A 50 0.34 11.37 3.61
CA ASN A 50 0.06 12.56 2.81
C ASN A 50 1.08 12.85 1.69
N GLY A 51 2.06 11.98 1.47
CA GLY A 51 3.06 12.15 0.39
C GLY A 51 4.06 13.30 0.61
N ASP A 52 3.86 14.14 1.63
CA ASP A 52 4.77 15.24 2.01
C ASP A 52 6.11 14.72 2.55
N ASP A 53 6.12 13.50 3.07
CA ASP A 53 7.34 12.81 3.46
C ASP A 53 7.94 12.07 2.27
N LYS A 54 9.09 12.55 1.81
CA LYS A 54 9.98 11.81 0.91
C LYS A 54 10.87 10.89 1.77
N PRO A 55 10.49 9.62 2.01
CA PRO A 55 11.17 8.72 2.94
C PRO A 55 12.65 8.56 2.59
N TYR A 56 12.98 8.57 1.29
CA TYR A 56 14.35 8.46 0.79
C TYR A 56 15.29 9.53 1.39
N LYS A 57 14.79 10.75 1.65
CA LYS A 57 15.60 11.85 2.20
C LYS A 57 15.81 11.76 3.71
N LYS A 58 14.84 11.21 4.46
CA LYS A 58 14.89 11.09 5.93
C LYS A 58 15.50 9.77 6.43
N SER A 59 15.60 8.77 5.56
CA SER A 59 16.08 7.44 5.88
C SER A 59 17.62 7.33 6.00
N GLY A 60 18.36 8.43 5.83
CA GLY A 60 19.83 8.43 5.95
C GLY A 60 20.53 7.49 4.96
N GLY A 61 19.91 7.20 3.80
CA GLY A 61 20.41 6.22 2.83
C GLY A 61 20.03 4.76 3.12
N ILE A 62 19.28 4.48 4.19
CA ILE A 62 18.70 3.15 4.43
C ILE A 62 17.46 3.00 3.52
N LYS A 63 17.24 1.84 2.89
CA LYS A 63 16.13 1.67 1.93
C LYS A 63 14.76 1.75 2.66
N ASN A 64 13.76 2.31 1.97
CA ASN A 64 12.47 2.83 2.48
C ASN A 64 11.55 1.86 3.27
N ASP A 65 11.90 0.58 3.41
CA ASP A 65 11.02 -0.47 3.93
C ASP A 65 10.67 -0.28 5.42
N TRP A 66 11.67 0.02 6.26
CA TRP A 66 11.51 0.16 7.71
C TRP A 66 10.73 1.41 8.14
N TYR A 67 10.58 2.39 7.24
CA TYR A 67 9.85 3.61 7.57
C TYR A 67 8.36 3.33 7.70
N TYR A 68 7.81 2.56 6.74
CA TYR A 68 6.37 2.26 6.63
C TYR A 68 5.96 0.98 7.34
N MET A 69 6.88 0.01 7.45
CA MET A 69 6.60 -1.32 7.98
C MET A 69 7.35 -1.58 9.29
N THR A 70 6.69 -2.29 10.20
CA THR A 70 7.30 -2.75 11.44
C THR A 70 8.35 -3.81 11.13
N LYS A 71 9.58 -3.58 11.57
CA LYS A 71 10.64 -4.56 11.42
C LYS A 71 10.49 -5.66 12.47
N TYR A 72 10.13 -6.86 12.04
CA TYR A 72 10.22 -8.05 12.89
C TYR A 72 11.61 -8.68 12.78
N VAL A 73 12.19 -9.07 13.92
CA VAL A 73 13.47 -9.77 13.94
C VAL A 73 13.21 -11.24 13.61
N SER A 74 13.31 -11.59 12.33
CA SER A 74 13.16 -12.94 11.81
C SER A 74 14.10 -13.15 10.63
N ASN A 75 14.60 -14.37 10.45
CA ASN A 75 15.40 -14.78 9.29
C ASN A 75 14.53 -15.16 8.06
N LYS A 76 13.21 -15.03 8.19
CA LYS A 76 12.21 -15.26 7.13
C LYS A 76 11.21 -14.10 7.08
N PRO A 77 10.56 -13.85 5.93
CA PRO A 77 9.38 -12.97 5.88
C PRO A 77 8.36 -13.47 6.90
N PHE A 78 8.17 -12.70 7.97
CA PHE A 78 7.40 -13.10 9.13
C PHE A 78 6.66 -11.89 9.69
N ILE A 79 5.36 -12.06 9.91
CA ILE A 79 4.51 -11.11 10.61
C ILE A 79 3.81 -11.89 11.73
N PRO A 80 3.93 -11.47 13.01
CA PRO A 80 3.26 -12.13 14.12
C PRO A 80 1.77 -11.78 14.11
N ILE A 81 0.98 -12.53 13.32
CA ILE A 81 -0.45 -12.26 13.07
C ILE A 81 -1.21 -12.00 14.37
N ALA A 82 -1.10 -12.87 15.37
CA ALA A 82 -1.81 -12.71 16.64
C ALA A 82 -1.50 -11.38 17.34
N SER A 83 -0.22 -10.97 17.35
CA SER A 83 0.18 -9.70 17.97
C SER A 83 -0.28 -8.49 17.16
N GLU A 84 -0.25 -8.56 15.83
CA GLU A 84 -0.71 -7.46 14.97
C GLU A 84 -2.23 -7.29 15.02
N VAL A 85 -2.98 -8.39 14.99
CA VAL A 85 -4.44 -8.35 15.14
C VAL A 85 -4.81 -7.84 16.54
N GLN A 86 -4.08 -8.22 17.59
CA GLN A 86 -4.30 -7.68 18.94
C GLN A 86 -4.20 -6.15 18.97
N LYS A 87 -3.19 -5.55 18.33
CA LYS A 87 -3.06 -4.08 18.25
C LYS A 87 -4.29 -3.42 17.62
N MET A 88 -4.84 -4.04 16.57
CA MET A 88 -6.04 -3.56 15.92
C MET A 88 -7.26 -3.69 16.83
N VAL A 89 -7.40 -4.79 17.55
CA VAL A 89 -8.47 -4.97 18.54
C VAL A 89 -8.39 -3.95 19.66
N ASP A 90 -7.21 -3.73 20.24
CA ASP A 90 -6.97 -2.78 21.32
C ASP A 90 -7.27 -1.33 20.88
N SER A 91 -7.09 -1.04 19.60
CA SER A 91 -7.38 0.27 18.99
C SER A 91 -8.80 0.40 18.43
N ASN A 92 -9.66 -0.61 18.61
CA ASN A 92 -11.00 -0.68 18.00
C ASN A 92 -10.98 -0.50 16.46
N ALA A 93 -9.94 -1.01 15.81
CA ALA A 93 -9.59 -0.78 14.42
C ALA A 93 -9.60 -2.06 13.58
N LEU A 94 -10.40 -3.06 13.95
CA LEU A 94 -10.58 -4.30 13.18
C LEU A 94 -11.74 -4.10 12.18
N PRO A 95 -11.47 -4.09 10.85
CA PRO A 95 -12.52 -3.89 9.86
C PRO A 95 -13.63 -4.96 9.95
N GLN A 96 -14.88 -4.52 9.87
CA GLN A 96 -16.08 -5.33 9.95
C GLN A 96 -16.78 -5.42 8.60
N VAL A 97 -17.05 -6.65 8.19
CA VAL A 97 -17.59 -6.96 6.87
C VAL A 97 -18.78 -7.90 6.99
N THR A 98 -19.68 -7.85 6.02
CA THR A 98 -20.79 -8.81 5.91
C THR A 98 -20.53 -9.86 4.84
N LYS A 99 -21.28 -10.97 4.92
CA LYS A 99 -21.35 -11.93 3.82
C LYS A 99 -21.89 -11.25 2.58
N GLY A 100 -21.17 -11.40 1.48
CA GLY A 100 -21.52 -10.72 0.25
C GLY A 100 -21.27 -9.21 0.27
N GLY A 101 -20.73 -8.66 1.37
CA GLY A 101 -20.31 -7.28 1.49
C GLY A 101 -19.04 -6.98 0.69
N HIS A 102 -18.31 -5.96 1.13
CA HIS A 102 -17.10 -5.53 0.45
C HIS A 102 -16.07 -4.98 1.42
N LEU A 103 -14.81 -4.98 1.00
CA LEU A 103 -13.70 -4.33 1.70
C LEU A 103 -13.10 -3.27 0.78
N ILE A 104 -13.01 -2.03 1.26
CA ILE A 104 -12.30 -0.94 0.61
C ILE A 104 -10.95 -0.79 1.32
N MET A 105 -9.89 -0.71 0.55
CA MET A 105 -8.52 -0.49 1.02
C MET A 105 -7.95 0.75 0.33
N LYS A 106 -7.13 1.49 1.06
CA LYS A 106 -6.27 2.53 0.47
C LYS A 106 -4.83 2.04 0.47
N ILE A 107 -4.24 2.09 -0.71
CA ILE A 107 -2.87 1.71 -0.98
C ILE A 107 -2.07 2.98 -1.19
N HIS A 108 -0.97 3.14 -0.46
CA HIS A 108 0.01 4.18 -0.77
C HIS A 108 1.03 3.60 -1.73
N GLN A 109 1.07 4.10 -2.95
CA GLN A 109 2.06 3.72 -3.95
C GLN A 109 3.32 4.56 -3.73
N ILE A 110 4.43 3.94 -3.34
CA ILE A 110 5.71 4.63 -3.10
C ILE A 110 6.43 4.87 -4.43
N ASN A 111 6.52 3.84 -5.27
CA ASN A 111 7.26 3.82 -6.54
C ASN A 111 6.39 3.25 -7.66
N ALA A 112 6.89 3.31 -8.90
CA ALA A 112 6.07 3.03 -10.08
C ALA A 112 5.49 1.62 -10.06
N ASP A 113 6.28 0.64 -9.66
CA ASP A 113 5.97 -0.79 -9.50
C ASP A 113 5.11 -1.13 -8.26
N GLY A 114 4.73 -0.14 -7.45
CA GLY A 114 3.72 -0.31 -6.40
C GLY A 114 2.27 -0.23 -6.90
N ALA A 115 2.09 -0.01 -8.20
CA ALA A 115 0.79 0.16 -8.83
C ALA A 115 -0.01 -1.15 -8.91
N GLY A 116 -1.23 -1.10 -9.46
CA GLY A 116 -2.05 -2.30 -9.72
C GLY A 116 -1.57 -3.08 -10.94
N ALA A 117 -2.29 -4.04 -11.50
CA ALA A 117 -3.49 -4.63 -10.94
C ALA A 117 -3.16 -5.41 -9.67
N TYR A 118 -3.97 -5.22 -8.63
CA TYR A 118 -3.96 -6.07 -7.45
C TYR A 118 -4.90 -7.25 -7.65
N ARG A 119 -4.48 -8.42 -7.17
CA ARG A 119 -5.31 -9.60 -6.95
C ARG A 119 -5.45 -9.84 -5.47
N CYS A 120 -6.64 -10.21 -5.04
CA CYS A 120 -6.93 -10.39 -3.62
C CYS A 120 -7.48 -11.78 -3.34
N PHE A 121 -7.08 -12.34 -2.21
CA PHE A 121 -7.46 -13.68 -1.79
C PHE A 121 -7.90 -13.67 -0.34
N ILE A 122 -8.79 -14.58 0.02
CA ILE A 122 -9.30 -14.72 1.38
C ILE A 122 -8.90 -16.07 1.98
N ASP A 123 -8.43 -16.03 3.22
CA ASP A 123 -8.29 -17.18 4.11
C ASP A 123 -9.42 -17.14 5.15
N PHE A 124 -10.34 -18.10 5.06
CA PHE A 124 -11.46 -18.22 6.00
C PHE A 124 -11.00 -18.61 7.41
N GLY A 125 -9.84 -19.27 7.57
CA GLY A 125 -9.29 -19.62 8.87
C GLY A 125 -8.58 -18.46 9.59
N GLY A 126 -8.32 -17.34 8.89
CA GLY A 126 -7.69 -16.15 9.48
C GLY A 126 -6.20 -16.32 9.84
N ALA A 127 -5.58 -17.47 9.53
CA ALA A 127 -4.18 -17.77 9.85
C ALA A 127 -3.19 -17.39 8.74
N ALA A 128 -3.70 -16.93 7.59
CA ALA A 128 -2.94 -16.70 6.36
C ALA A 128 -2.18 -17.95 5.88
N SER A 129 -2.67 -19.15 6.23
CA SER A 129 -2.03 -20.43 5.90
C SER A 129 -2.58 -21.04 4.61
N TYR A 130 -3.81 -20.68 4.22
CA TYR A 130 -4.44 -21.18 3.00
C TYR A 130 -5.42 -20.16 2.38
N TRP A 131 -5.21 -19.85 1.11
CA TRP A 131 -6.03 -18.89 0.35
C TRP A 131 -7.18 -19.64 -0.34
N HIS A 132 -8.37 -19.59 0.26
CA HIS A 132 -9.53 -20.39 -0.12
C HIS A 132 -10.20 -19.93 -1.41
N ALA A 133 -10.21 -18.62 -1.66
CA ALA A 133 -10.81 -18.04 -2.86
C ALA A 133 -10.08 -16.76 -3.28
N GLU A 134 -10.10 -16.49 -4.59
CA GLU A 134 -9.80 -15.18 -5.14
C GLU A 134 -11.05 -14.29 -5.08
N LEU A 135 -10.87 -13.03 -4.71
CA LEU A 135 -11.94 -12.05 -4.56
C LEU A 135 -12.08 -11.22 -5.84
N ALA A 136 -13.32 -10.90 -6.21
CA ALA A 136 -13.58 -10.00 -7.34
C ALA A 136 -13.19 -8.56 -6.96
N VAL A 137 -12.26 -7.98 -7.72
CA VAL A 137 -11.85 -6.59 -7.58
C VAL A 137 -12.83 -5.69 -8.34
N GLN A 138 -13.53 -4.82 -7.64
CA GLN A 138 -14.54 -3.91 -8.17
C GLN A 138 -13.96 -2.54 -8.54
N TRP A 139 -13.05 -2.02 -7.70
CA TRP A 139 -12.26 -0.81 -7.99
C TRP A 139 -10.80 -1.19 -7.96
N GLN A 140 -10.07 -0.87 -9.02
CA GLN A 140 -8.69 -1.32 -9.20
C GLN A 140 -7.73 -0.14 -9.10
N VAL A 141 -6.58 -0.37 -8.45
CA VAL A 141 -5.46 0.58 -8.46
C VAL A 141 -4.97 0.76 -9.89
N GLN A 142 -4.77 2.00 -10.33
CA GLN A 142 -4.32 2.29 -11.68
C GLN A 142 -2.98 1.62 -12.01
N PHE A 143 -2.81 1.24 -13.27
CA PHE A 143 -1.60 0.55 -13.74
C PHE A 143 -1.42 0.67 -15.25
N THR A 144 -0.23 0.37 -15.71
CA THR A 144 0.16 0.35 -17.12
C THR A 144 0.81 -0.99 -17.46
N GLY A 145 0.24 -1.69 -18.45
CA GLY A 145 0.70 -3.01 -18.88
C GLY A 145 0.66 -4.07 -17.77
N ASP A 146 1.37 -5.18 -17.98
CA ASP A 146 1.22 -6.36 -17.11
C ASP A 146 2.23 -6.41 -15.95
N ARG A 147 3.09 -5.41 -15.82
CA ARG A 147 4.21 -5.38 -14.86
C ARG A 147 3.89 -4.64 -13.56
N SER A 148 2.63 -4.30 -13.38
CA SER A 148 2.15 -3.49 -12.28
C SER A 148 2.84 -2.15 -12.06
N THR A 149 3.04 -1.40 -13.14
CA THR A 149 3.75 -0.11 -13.11
C THR A 149 2.85 1.07 -13.42
N ASN A 150 3.01 2.20 -12.72
CA ASN A 150 2.39 3.49 -13.06
C ASN A 150 3.21 4.64 -12.44
N ALA A 151 4.01 5.36 -13.23
CA ALA A 151 4.85 6.43 -12.69
C ALA A 151 4.03 7.63 -12.15
N GLN A 152 2.84 7.86 -12.70
CA GLN A 152 1.93 8.94 -12.32
C GLN A 152 1.30 8.69 -10.94
N GLY A 153 1.33 7.45 -10.46
CA GLY A 153 0.87 7.03 -9.13
C GLY A 153 1.92 7.18 -8.01
N ASN A 154 3.15 7.59 -8.32
CA ASN A 154 4.22 7.70 -7.32
C ASN A 154 3.85 8.66 -6.19
N LEU A 155 4.03 8.20 -4.95
CA LEU A 155 3.70 8.88 -3.69
C LEU A 155 2.22 9.28 -3.57
N LYS A 156 1.32 8.60 -4.30
CA LYS A 156 -0.12 8.85 -4.24
C LYS A 156 -0.86 7.71 -3.53
N ASN A 157 -1.99 8.07 -2.95
CA ASN A 157 -2.96 7.12 -2.42
C ASN A 157 -3.87 6.67 -3.55
N GLN A 158 -4.16 5.37 -3.57
CA GLN A 158 -4.98 4.69 -4.56
C GLN A 158 -6.02 3.86 -3.83
N GLN A 159 -7.20 3.66 -4.44
CA GLN A 159 -8.26 2.86 -3.85
C GLN A 159 -8.37 1.48 -4.50
N LEU A 160 -8.68 0.49 -3.68
CA LEU A 160 -8.93 -0.88 -4.08
C LEU A 160 -10.20 -1.35 -3.36
N ARG A 161 -11.21 -1.81 -4.10
CA ARG A 161 -12.43 -2.38 -3.52
C ARG A 161 -12.58 -3.83 -3.96
N VAL A 162 -12.83 -4.72 -3.02
CA VAL A 162 -13.07 -6.14 -3.29
C VAL A 162 -14.43 -6.59 -2.77
N LYS A 163 -15.12 -7.41 -3.57
CA LYS A 163 -16.36 -8.07 -3.19
C LYS A 163 -16.05 -9.33 -2.40
N LEU A 164 -16.75 -9.52 -1.27
CA LEU A 164 -16.63 -10.73 -0.46
C LEU A 164 -17.61 -11.81 -0.93
N PRO A 165 -17.30 -13.10 -0.70
CA PRO A 165 -18.20 -14.19 -1.05
C PRO A 165 -19.51 -14.14 -0.24
N ASP A 166 -20.62 -14.47 -0.88
CA ASP A 166 -21.94 -14.51 -0.23
C ASP A 166 -22.06 -15.68 0.77
N ASN A 167 -21.26 -16.72 0.58
CA ASN A 167 -21.17 -17.91 1.45
C ASN A 167 -19.93 -17.91 2.35
N MET A 168 -19.32 -16.74 2.58
CA MET A 168 -18.17 -16.60 3.48
C MET A 168 -18.51 -17.12 4.89
N SER A 169 -17.52 -17.73 5.55
CA SER A 169 -17.61 -18.15 6.95
C SER A 169 -16.23 -18.05 7.59
N CYS A 170 -15.99 -16.97 8.31
CA CYS A 170 -14.72 -16.74 8.99
C CYS A 170 -14.61 -17.57 10.28
N GLY A 171 -13.46 -18.22 10.50
CA GLY A 171 -13.20 -19.12 11.63
C GLY A 171 -12.05 -18.69 12.54
N GLY A 172 -11.29 -17.66 12.18
CA GLY A 172 -10.17 -17.18 12.98
C GLY A 172 -10.61 -16.52 14.29
N SER A 173 -9.75 -16.58 15.31
CA SER A 173 -9.96 -15.94 16.61
C SER A 173 -8.67 -15.31 17.12
N TYR A 174 -8.71 -14.02 17.44
CA TYR A 174 -7.57 -13.24 17.93
C TYR A 174 -8.06 -12.14 18.86
N GLY A 175 -7.31 -11.87 19.94
CA GLY A 175 -7.61 -10.78 20.87
C GLY A 175 -9.04 -10.76 21.43
N GLY A 176 -9.64 -11.93 21.63
CA GLY A 176 -11.02 -12.04 22.12
C GLY A 176 -12.09 -11.72 21.08
N ARG A 177 -11.72 -11.51 19.82
CA ARG A 177 -12.64 -11.41 18.67
C ARG A 177 -12.67 -12.73 17.90
N ASN A 178 -13.86 -13.11 17.46
CA ASN A 178 -14.11 -14.31 16.66
C ASN A 178 -14.55 -13.93 15.24
N ASN A 179 -14.67 -14.93 14.39
CA ASN A 179 -15.08 -14.81 12.99
C ASN A 179 -14.11 -13.93 12.19
N ILE A 180 -12.81 -14.15 12.38
CA ILE A 180 -11.76 -13.40 11.67
C ILE A 180 -11.35 -14.15 10.41
N CYS A 181 -11.44 -13.48 9.26
CA CYS A 181 -10.78 -13.89 8.02
C CYS A 181 -9.50 -13.08 7.81
N MET A 182 -8.61 -13.60 6.96
CA MET A 182 -7.48 -12.83 6.46
C MET A 182 -7.66 -12.56 4.97
N ILE A 183 -7.52 -11.31 4.54
CA ILE A 183 -7.54 -10.94 3.13
C ILE A 183 -6.16 -10.49 2.71
N ARG A 184 -5.54 -11.16 1.74
CA ARG A 184 -4.27 -10.74 1.14
C ARG A 184 -4.55 -10.10 -0.20
N CYS A 185 -4.07 -8.89 -0.39
CA CYS A 185 -4.05 -8.23 -1.68
C CYS A 185 -2.61 -8.01 -2.12
N GLN A 186 -2.32 -8.32 -3.38
CA GLN A 186 -0.99 -8.18 -3.93
C GLN A 186 -0.99 -7.87 -5.42
N ASN A 187 -0.02 -7.10 -5.90
CA ASN A 187 0.17 -6.85 -7.33
C ASN A 187 1.05 -7.93 -8.00
N SER A 188 1.32 -7.79 -9.30
CA SER A 188 2.16 -8.70 -10.10
C SER A 188 3.50 -8.09 -10.50
N ALA A 189 4.03 -7.17 -9.69
CA ALA A 189 5.29 -6.52 -10.00
C ALA A 189 6.47 -7.53 -9.99
N PRO A 190 7.37 -7.47 -10.99
CA PRO A 190 8.49 -8.42 -11.13
C PRO A 190 9.45 -8.45 -9.95
N ASN A 191 9.63 -7.32 -9.27
CA ASN A 191 10.50 -7.16 -8.11
C ASN A 191 9.81 -7.46 -6.77
N GLY A 192 8.59 -7.99 -6.84
CA GLY A 192 7.88 -8.58 -5.72
C GLY A 192 6.40 -8.25 -5.79
N PRO A 193 5.51 -9.19 -5.44
CA PRO A 193 4.13 -8.81 -5.24
C PRO A 193 4.05 -7.89 -4.01
N PHE A 194 3.78 -6.60 -4.23
CA PHE A 194 3.57 -5.60 -3.18
C PHE A 194 2.11 -5.56 -2.77
N GLY A 195 1.86 -5.22 -1.50
CA GLY A 195 0.51 -5.18 -0.93
C GLY A 195 0.51 -5.46 0.56
N GLY A 196 -0.39 -6.32 1.03
CA GLY A 196 -0.50 -6.66 2.44
C GLY A 196 -1.63 -7.61 2.78
N CYS A 197 -1.68 -8.02 4.04
CA CYS A 197 -2.76 -8.83 4.61
C CYS A 197 -3.59 -7.97 5.56
N VAL A 198 -4.91 -7.91 5.37
CA VAL A 198 -5.86 -7.19 6.22
C VAL A 198 -6.72 -8.23 6.95
N PRO A 199 -6.70 -8.27 8.30
CA PRO A 199 -7.66 -9.07 9.04
C PRO A 199 -9.03 -8.38 8.98
N VAL A 200 -10.09 -9.15 8.81
CA VAL A 200 -11.47 -8.64 8.83
C VAL A 200 -12.32 -9.50 9.74
N GLN A 201 -13.27 -8.89 10.44
CA GLN A 201 -14.25 -9.58 11.25
C GLN A 201 -15.56 -9.69 10.49
N GLU A 202 -16.04 -10.92 10.29
CA GLU A 202 -17.39 -11.16 9.79
C GLU A 202 -18.41 -10.85 10.89
N VAL A 203 -19.34 -9.96 10.55
CA VAL A 203 -20.45 -9.55 11.42
C VAL A 203 -21.79 -9.68 10.68
N GLN A 204 -22.88 -9.65 11.45
CA GLN A 204 -24.21 -9.50 10.86
C GLN A 204 -24.35 -8.08 10.28
N PRO A 205 -25.13 -7.91 9.19
CA PRO A 205 -25.42 -6.59 8.66
C PRO A 205 -25.95 -5.64 9.74
N PRO A 206 -25.40 -4.42 9.87
CA PRO A 206 -25.90 -3.45 10.82
C PRO A 206 -27.31 -3.00 10.42
N GLN A 207 -28.13 -2.62 11.41
CA GLN A 207 -29.50 -2.13 11.16
C GLN A 207 -29.53 -0.89 10.26
N GLN A 208 -28.54 -0.02 10.40
CA GLN A 208 -28.29 1.10 9.51
C GLN A 208 -26.90 0.93 8.89
N PRO A 209 -26.81 0.77 7.56
CA PRO A 209 -25.52 0.73 6.88
C PRO A 209 -24.71 2.01 7.13
N PRO A 210 -23.38 1.92 7.32
CA PRO A 210 -22.50 3.07 7.28
C PRO A 210 -22.65 3.84 5.96
N ALA A 211 -22.29 5.13 5.97
CA ALA A 211 -22.22 5.91 4.74
C ALA A 211 -21.24 5.25 3.77
N GLU A 212 -21.63 5.10 2.50
CA GLU A 212 -20.74 4.51 1.49
C GLU A 212 -19.52 5.42 1.29
N ILE A 213 -18.33 4.82 1.34
CA ILE A 213 -17.10 5.52 1.07
C ILE A 213 -17.06 5.83 -0.42
N PRO A 214 -16.94 7.10 -0.83
CA PRO A 214 -16.94 7.45 -2.24
C PRO A 214 -15.69 6.88 -2.90
N HIS A 215 -15.89 6.35 -4.10
CA HIS A 215 -14.79 6.03 -5.01
C HIS A 215 -14.02 7.33 -5.27
N GLN A 216 -12.73 7.34 -4.98
CA GLN A 216 -11.86 8.42 -5.46
C GLN A 216 -11.62 8.19 -6.95
N GLU A 217 -12.47 8.80 -7.77
CA GLU A 217 -12.15 9.06 -9.16
C GLU A 217 -10.94 10.01 -9.20
N ASP A 218 -10.08 9.82 -10.21
CA ASP A 218 -8.91 10.67 -10.45
C ASP A 218 -9.30 12.15 -10.34
N PRO A 219 -8.41 13.06 -9.90
CA PRO A 219 -8.55 14.43 -10.37
C PRO A 219 -8.57 14.34 -11.89
N GLY A 220 -9.70 14.71 -12.50
CA GLY A 220 -9.81 14.75 -13.95
C GLY A 220 -8.63 15.52 -14.55
N PRO A 221 -8.34 15.35 -15.85
CA PRO A 221 -7.32 16.16 -16.51
C PRO A 221 -7.55 17.63 -16.12
N PRO A 222 -6.48 18.39 -15.76
CA PRO A 222 -6.64 19.79 -15.42
C PRO A 222 -7.50 20.46 -16.50
N PRO A 223 -8.43 21.37 -16.13
CA PRO A 223 -9.32 22.00 -17.09
C PRO A 223 -8.50 22.38 -18.31
N GLN A 224 -8.88 21.91 -19.49
CA GLN A 224 -8.23 22.37 -20.71
C GLN A 224 -8.36 23.89 -20.69
N GLN A 225 -7.24 24.58 -20.49
CA GLN A 225 -7.21 26.04 -20.59
C GLN A 225 -7.80 26.35 -21.96
N SER A 226 -8.94 27.06 -21.96
CA SER A 226 -9.53 27.51 -23.20
C SER A 226 -8.48 28.31 -23.95
N GLN A 227 -8.41 28.14 -25.27
CA GLN A 227 -7.45 28.83 -26.15
C GLN A 227 -7.42 30.36 -25.99
N GLN A 228 -8.38 30.97 -25.28
CA GLN A 228 -8.38 32.38 -24.90
C GLN A 228 -7.28 32.76 -23.89
N ASP A 229 -6.79 31.85 -23.03
CA ASP A 229 -5.75 32.19 -22.04
C ASP A 229 -4.33 32.17 -22.64
N ALA A 230 -4.15 31.57 -23.82
CA ALA A 230 -2.87 31.49 -24.52
C ALA A 230 -2.54 32.78 -25.30
N ASP A 231 -3.56 33.58 -25.65
CA ASP A 231 -3.38 34.80 -26.42
C ASP A 231 -2.94 35.99 -25.54
N ASP A 232 -3.16 35.94 -24.22
CA ASP A 232 -2.73 36.98 -23.27
C ASP A 232 -1.22 36.93 -22.97
N TYR A 233 -0.59 35.77 -23.15
CA TYR A 233 0.85 35.60 -22.90
C TYR A 233 1.77 36.12 -24.03
N ASN A 234 1.22 36.39 -25.22
CA ASN A 234 1.96 36.99 -26.35
C ASN A 234 1.86 38.53 -26.40
N GLY A 235 1.17 39.17 -25.44
CA GLY A 235 1.01 40.63 -25.38
C GLY A 235 2.12 41.37 -24.62
N ALA A 236 3.05 40.65 -23.96
CA ALA A 236 4.00 41.24 -23.02
C ALA A 236 5.35 41.72 -23.62
N ASP A 237 5.55 41.61 -24.94
CA ASP A 237 6.82 41.97 -25.61
C ASP A 237 6.95 43.46 -26.01
N ASN A 238 6.15 44.36 -25.44
CA ASN A 238 6.29 45.81 -25.68
C ASN A 238 6.53 46.58 -24.38
N VAL A 239 7.75 46.45 -23.83
CA VAL A 239 8.28 47.46 -22.89
C VAL A 239 9.51 48.09 -23.54
N PRO A 240 9.54 49.43 -23.77
CA PRO A 240 10.71 50.09 -24.34
C PRO A 240 11.88 50.06 -23.36
N GLU A 241 13.02 49.58 -23.82
CA GLU A 241 14.33 49.65 -23.16
C GLU A 241 14.74 51.12 -22.97
N SER A 242 14.85 51.59 -21.73
CA SER A 242 15.80 52.65 -21.38
C SER A 242 16.05 52.66 -19.87
N TYR A 243 17.25 52.29 -19.45
CA TYR A 243 17.86 52.87 -18.25
C TYR A 243 19.39 52.90 -18.46
N GLU A 244 19.89 54.13 -18.54
CA GLU A 244 21.31 54.48 -18.64
C GLU A 244 22.09 54.11 -17.37
N TYR A 245 23.37 53.79 -17.58
CA TYR A 245 24.38 53.45 -16.59
C TYR A 245 25.20 54.70 -16.26
N ILE A 246 25.24 55.18 -15.01
CA ILE A 246 26.36 56.00 -14.49
C ILE A 246 26.63 55.67 -13.01
N HIS A 247 27.94 55.57 -12.72
CA HIS A 247 28.63 55.25 -11.47
C HIS A 247 28.18 55.96 -10.19
#